data_AF-A0ABD6E744-F1
#
_entry.id   AF-A0ABD6E744-F1
#
_cell.length_a   1.000
_cell.length_b   1.000
_cell.length_c   1.000
_cell.angle_alpha   90.00
_cell.angle_beta   90.00
_cell.angle_gamma   90.00
#
_symmetry.space_group_name_H-M   'P 1'
#
loop_
_entity.id
_entity.type
_entity.pdbx_description
1 polymer ?
#
loop_
_entity_poly.entity_id
_entity_poly.type
_entity_poly.pdbx_seq_one_letter_code
_entity_poly.pdbx_strand_id
1 'polypeptide(L)'
;MSVKDLCRKSLDVLKIGQCDKSYSDGKDFYAHLIGNHPDLRHYFKGAENFTADDVRKSDRFKKQGQSLLLSVFVLVETYDDKPVFLAYARELVDRHHRDNVHLKKELWNIFWTVFVSFLKEKSKVDDATEKAWLQLGKDFSDECLRHLKEIGAPEA
;
A
#
# COMPACT_ATOMS: atom_id res chain seq x y z
N MET A 1 23.05 -1.31 -4.43
CA MET A 1 21.74 -1.96 -4.62
C MET A 1 20.82 -0.92 -5.24
N SER A 2 20.04 -1.30 -6.25
CA SER A 2 19.06 -0.39 -6.87
C SER A 2 17.90 -0.09 -5.90
N VAL A 3 17.02 0.85 -6.27
CA VAL A 3 15.76 1.08 -5.53
C VAL A 3 14.94 -0.20 -5.46
N LYS A 4 14.78 -0.91 -6.58
CA LYS A 4 14.10 -2.21 -6.64
C LYS A 4 14.73 -3.20 -5.66
N ASP A 5 16.06 -3.37 -5.70
CA ASP A 5 16.75 -4.37 -4.88
C ASP A 5 16.56 -4.12 -3.38
N LEU A 6 16.68 -2.86 -2.95
CA LEU A 6 16.51 -2.45 -1.55
C LEU A 6 15.08 -2.69 -1.07
N CYS A 7 14.09 -2.21 -1.83
CA CYS A 7 12.68 -2.42 -1.52
C CYS A 7 12.36 -3.92 -1.48
N ARG A 8 12.80 -4.68 -2.49
CA ARG A 8 12.50 -6.11 -2.60
C ARG A 8 13.08 -6.91 -1.45
N LYS A 9 14.34 -6.67 -1.07
CA LYS A 9 14.98 -7.33 0.07
C LYS A 9 14.23 -7.03 1.37
N SER A 10 13.77 -5.79 1.56
CA SER A 10 13.02 -5.41 2.76
C SER A 10 11.67 -6.14 2.87
N LEU A 11 11.11 -6.62 1.76
CA LEU A 11 9.87 -7.39 1.73
C LEU A 11 10.06 -8.85 2.17
N ASP A 12 11.28 -9.36 2.37
CA ASP A 12 11.52 -10.76 2.77
C ASP A 12 10.93 -11.12 4.14
N VAL A 13 10.60 -10.12 4.97
CA VAL A 13 9.92 -10.31 6.25
C VAL A 13 8.41 -10.49 6.12
N LEU A 14 7.85 -10.16 4.95
CA LEU A 14 6.44 -10.31 4.61
C LEU A 14 6.25 -11.49 3.66
N LYS A 15 5.09 -12.14 3.75
CA LYS A 15 4.73 -13.23 2.86
C LYS A 15 3.46 -12.94 2.07
N ILE A 16 3.48 -13.26 0.78
CA ILE A 16 2.30 -13.36 -0.08
C ILE A 16 1.99 -14.83 -0.38
N GLY A 17 0.73 -15.15 -0.66
CA GLY A 17 0.28 -16.49 -1.01
C GLY A 17 -0.78 -17.04 -0.05
N GLN A 18 -0.91 -18.36 0.01
CA GLN A 18 -1.99 -19.03 0.75
C GLN A 18 -1.46 -19.77 1.99
N CYS A 19 -1.03 -19.03 3.01
CA CYS A 19 -0.59 -19.60 4.29
C CYS A 19 -0.89 -18.68 5.46
N ASP A 20 -0.87 -19.21 6.69
CA ASP A 20 -1.22 -18.44 7.88
C ASP A 20 -0.36 -17.19 8.06
N LYS A 21 0.95 -17.29 7.78
CA LYS A 21 1.84 -16.12 7.83
C LYS A 21 1.43 -15.04 6.82
N SER A 22 1.12 -15.39 5.58
CA SER A 22 0.74 -14.38 4.59
C SER A 22 -0.57 -13.69 5.00
N TYR A 23 -1.54 -14.47 5.46
CA TYR A 23 -2.80 -13.92 5.99
C TYR A 23 -2.60 -13.01 7.21
N SER A 24 -1.68 -13.36 8.11
CA SER A 24 -1.34 -12.52 9.25
C SER A 24 -0.68 -11.21 8.83
N ASP A 25 0.34 -11.28 7.96
CA ASP A 25 1.11 -10.10 7.52
C ASP A 25 0.19 -9.06 6.85
N GLY A 26 -0.74 -9.51 6.00
CA GLY A 26 -1.70 -8.61 5.34
C GLY A 26 -2.70 -7.97 6.31
N LYS A 27 -3.18 -8.72 7.32
CA LYS A 27 -4.06 -8.16 8.36
C LYS A 27 -3.31 -7.20 9.28
N ASP A 28 -2.05 -7.50 9.60
CA ASP A 28 -1.23 -6.67 10.46
C ASP A 28 -0.97 -5.29 9.85
N PHE A 29 -0.80 -5.21 8.52
CA PHE A 29 -0.73 -3.90 7.86
C PHE A 29 -1.99 -3.07 8.10
N TYR A 30 -3.17 -3.64 7.91
CA TYR A 30 -4.42 -2.90 8.14
C TYR A 30 -4.64 -2.57 9.61
N ALA A 31 -4.20 -3.44 10.53
CA ALA A 31 -4.24 -3.18 11.96
C ALA A 31 -3.31 -2.01 12.33
N HIS A 32 -2.12 -1.94 11.72
CA HIS A 32 -1.19 -0.81 11.84
C HIS A 32 -1.81 0.49 11.27
N LEU A 33 -2.33 0.43 10.05
CA LEU A 33 -2.96 1.58 9.38
C LEU A 33 -4.10 2.15 10.21
N ILE A 34 -5.06 1.31 10.62
CA ILE A 34 -6.25 1.75 11.34
C ILE A 34 -5.93 2.15 12.79
N GLY A 35 -4.96 1.49 13.42
CA GLY A 35 -4.50 1.83 14.77
C GLY A 35 -3.82 3.20 14.84
N ASN A 36 -3.02 3.55 13.82
CA ASN A 36 -2.25 4.80 13.77
C ASN A 36 -2.95 5.93 13.01
N HIS A 37 -3.87 5.60 12.10
CA HIS A 37 -4.63 6.55 11.27
C HIS A 37 -6.14 6.26 11.36
N PRO A 38 -6.74 6.43 12.55
CA PRO A 38 -8.16 6.16 12.77
C PRO A 38 -9.08 7.03 11.92
N ASP A 39 -8.60 8.18 11.45
CA ASP A 39 -9.29 9.09 10.54
C ASP A 39 -9.53 8.45 9.16
N LEU A 40 -8.70 7.52 8.70
CA LEU A 40 -8.85 6.86 7.40
C LEU A 40 -9.92 5.76 7.37
N ARG A 41 -10.47 5.38 8.53
CA ARG A 41 -11.47 4.30 8.64
C ARG A 41 -12.73 4.55 7.81
N HIS A 42 -13.09 5.81 7.56
CA HIS A 42 -14.28 6.17 6.78
C HIS A 42 -14.21 5.68 5.32
N TYR A 43 -13.02 5.40 4.77
CA TYR A 43 -12.86 4.79 3.45
C TYR A 43 -13.24 3.30 3.43
N PHE A 44 -13.31 2.64 4.58
CA PHE A 44 -13.57 1.21 4.71
C PHE A 44 -15.03 0.96 5.09
N LYS A 45 -15.95 1.15 4.13
CA LYS A 45 -17.41 1.00 4.34
C LYS A 45 -17.76 -0.28 5.11
N GLY A 46 -18.53 -0.19 6.18
CA GLY A 46 -18.89 -1.29 7.08
C GLY A 46 -17.80 -1.73 8.09
N ALA A 47 -16.65 -1.05 8.11
CA ALA A 47 -15.56 -1.25 9.07
C ALA A 47 -15.08 0.09 9.68
N GLU A 48 -15.91 1.13 9.64
CA GLU A 48 -15.58 2.50 10.05
C GLU A 48 -15.23 2.59 11.54
N ASN A 49 -15.75 1.66 12.35
CA ASN A 49 -15.52 1.61 13.80
C ASN A 49 -14.58 0.48 14.23
N PHE A 50 -13.97 -0.23 13.28
CA PHE A 50 -13.08 -1.35 13.63
C PHE A 50 -11.87 -0.84 14.41
N THR A 51 -11.45 -1.65 15.38
CA THR A 51 -10.17 -1.55 16.07
C THR A 51 -9.11 -2.40 15.36
N ALA A 52 -7.84 -2.23 15.75
CA ALA A 52 -6.75 -3.09 15.26
C ALA A 52 -7.02 -4.59 15.52
N ASP A 53 -7.66 -4.93 16.64
CA ASP A 53 -7.97 -6.31 16.99
C ASP A 53 -9.14 -6.88 16.18
N ASP A 54 -10.14 -6.06 15.85
CA ASP A 54 -11.22 -6.46 14.93
C ASP A 54 -10.67 -6.78 13.55
N VAL A 55 -9.74 -5.96 13.05
CA VAL A 55 -9.04 -6.19 11.77
C VAL A 55 -8.28 -7.51 11.78
N ARG A 56 -7.51 -7.81 12.83
CA ARG A 56 -6.74 -9.06 12.95
C ARG A 56 -7.61 -10.31 12.96
N LYS A 57 -8.88 -10.20 13.35
CA LYS A 57 -9.85 -11.31 13.37
C LYS A 57 -10.75 -11.37 12.13
N SER A 58 -10.62 -10.43 11.19
CA SER A 58 -11.54 -10.27 10.08
C SER A 58 -11.13 -11.03 8.81
N ASP A 59 -12.04 -11.85 8.27
CA ASP A 59 -11.87 -12.48 6.96
C ASP A 59 -11.90 -11.49 5.79
N ARG A 60 -12.56 -10.34 5.96
CA ARG A 60 -12.50 -9.24 4.97
C ARG A 60 -11.07 -8.74 4.84
N PHE A 61 -10.41 -8.46 5.96
CA PHE A 61 -9.03 -7.96 5.97
C PHE A 61 -7.99 -9.04 5.66
N LYS A 62 -8.32 -10.33 5.86
CA LYS A 62 -7.53 -11.44 5.29
C LYS A 62 -7.43 -11.33 3.77
N LYS A 63 -8.56 -11.13 3.07
CA LYS A 63 -8.61 -10.99 1.60
C LYS A 63 -7.98 -9.67 1.15
N GLN A 64 -8.40 -8.56 1.76
CA GLN A 64 -7.92 -7.23 1.41
C GLN A 64 -6.42 -7.07 1.65
N GLY A 65 -5.90 -7.58 2.78
CA GLY A 65 -4.48 -7.58 3.12
C GLY A 65 -3.62 -8.29 2.09
N GLN A 66 -4.08 -9.45 1.59
CA GLN A 66 -3.38 -10.16 0.51
C GLN A 66 -3.38 -9.37 -0.80
N SER A 67 -4.52 -8.78 -1.19
CA SER A 67 -4.60 -7.95 -2.40
C SER A 67 -3.67 -6.72 -2.33
N LEU A 68 -3.58 -6.08 -1.17
CA LEU A 68 -2.69 -4.94 -0.95
C LEU A 68 -1.22 -5.36 -1.01
N LEU A 69 -0.82 -6.39 -0.24
CA LEU A 69 0.57 -6.84 -0.24
C LEU A 69 1.00 -7.30 -1.64
N LEU A 70 0.16 -8.05 -2.36
CA LEU A 70 0.45 -8.40 -3.76
C LEU A 70 0.71 -7.17 -4.61
N SER A 71 -0.10 -6.12 -4.46
CA SER A 71 0.06 -4.89 -5.25
C SER A 71 1.40 -4.19 -4.95
N VAL A 72 1.83 -4.18 -3.69
CA VAL A 72 3.15 -3.64 -3.32
C VAL A 72 4.28 -4.49 -3.92
N PHE A 73 4.19 -5.82 -3.85
CA PHE A 73 5.17 -6.71 -4.47
C PHE A 73 5.26 -6.48 -5.99
N VAL A 74 4.12 -6.36 -6.68
CA VAL A 74 4.10 -6.07 -8.13
C VAL A 74 4.78 -4.74 -8.43
N LEU A 75 4.44 -3.66 -7.71
CA LEU A 75 5.06 -2.34 -7.90
C LEU A 75 6.59 -2.40 -7.75
N VAL A 76 7.10 -3.13 -6.76
CA VAL A 76 8.54 -3.33 -6.58
C VAL A 76 9.13 -4.15 -7.72
N GLU A 77 8.52 -5.27 -8.08
CA GLU A 77 9.05 -6.17 -9.11
C GLU A 77 9.08 -5.51 -10.50
N THR A 78 8.14 -4.62 -10.79
CA THR A 78 8.06 -3.91 -12.06
C THR A 78 8.82 -2.59 -12.06
N TYR A 79 9.43 -2.16 -10.94
CA TYR A 79 9.94 -0.79 -10.80
C TYR A 79 10.98 -0.38 -11.86
N ASP A 80 11.84 -1.31 -12.28
CA ASP A 80 12.86 -1.07 -13.31
C ASP A 80 12.28 -1.10 -14.74
N ASP A 81 11.09 -1.70 -14.93
CA ASP A 81 10.29 -1.61 -16.16
C ASP A 81 9.26 -0.48 -16.01
N LYS A 82 9.72 0.75 -16.23
CA LYS A 82 8.92 1.96 -15.99
C LYS A 82 7.58 1.96 -16.73
N PRO A 83 7.47 1.58 -18.01
CA PRO A 83 6.16 1.47 -18.67
C PRO A 83 5.17 0.57 -17.91
N VAL A 84 5.61 -0.60 -17.44
CA VAL A 84 4.75 -1.53 -16.69
C VAL A 84 4.41 -0.98 -15.30
N PHE A 85 5.40 -0.45 -14.56
CA PHE A 85 5.18 0.18 -13.26
C PHE A 85 4.14 1.29 -13.30
N LEU A 86 4.28 2.22 -14.25
CA LEU A 86 3.37 3.35 -14.40
C LEU A 86 1.97 2.89 -14.83
N ALA A 87 1.87 1.91 -15.72
CA ALA A 87 0.58 1.32 -16.11
C ALA A 87 -0.13 0.67 -14.92
N TYR A 88 0.61 -0.05 -14.07
CA TYR A 88 0.03 -0.67 -12.88
C TYR A 88 -0.39 0.37 -11.83
N ALA A 89 0.34 1.48 -11.70
CA ALA A 89 -0.07 2.61 -10.84
C ALA A 89 -1.41 3.22 -11.30
N ARG A 90 -1.62 3.39 -12.62
CA ARG A 90 -2.91 3.85 -13.17
C ARG A 90 -4.04 2.84 -12.93
N GLU A 91 -3.80 1.55 -13.15
CA GLU A 91 -4.80 0.51 -12.83
C GLU A 91 -5.18 0.53 -11.35
N LEU A 92 -4.24 0.79 -10.44
CA LEU A 92 -4.57 0.94 -9.02
C LEU A 92 -5.47 2.13 -8.76
N VAL A 93 -5.28 3.27 -9.44
CA VAL A 93 -6.23 4.41 -9.37
C VAL A 93 -7.61 3.99 -9.88
N ASP A 94 -7.68 3.38 -11.06
CA ASP A 94 -8.94 2.97 -11.68
C ASP A 94 -9.72 1.97 -10.81
N ARG A 95 -9.01 1.08 -10.11
CA ARG A 95 -9.58 0.15 -9.12
C ARG A 95 -10.21 0.88 -7.93
N HIS A 96 -9.51 1.85 -7.35
CA HIS A 96 -10.05 2.63 -6.23
C HIS A 96 -11.31 3.39 -6.66
N HIS A 97 -11.32 3.98 -7.85
CA HIS A 97 -12.51 4.65 -8.39
C HIS A 97 -13.66 3.71 -8.72
N ARG A 98 -13.37 2.56 -9.34
CA ARG A 98 -14.38 1.53 -9.64
C ARG A 98 -15.10 1.05 -8.39
N ASP A 99 -14.39 0.98 -7.26
CA ASP A 99 -14.94 0.58 -5.97
C ASP A 99 -15.49 1.76 -5.15
N ASN A 100 -15.64 2.95 -5.76
CA ASN A 100 -16.15 4.18 -5.15
C ASN A 100 -15.36 4.59 -3.89
N VAL A 101 -14.04 4.48 -3.97
CA VAL A 101 -13.05 4.92 -2.98
C VAL A 101 -12.27 6.10 -3.56
N HIS A 102 -12.75 7.32 -3.27
CA HIS A 102 -12.12 8.56 -3.74
C HIS A 102 -11.18 9.11 -2.68
N LEU A 103 -9.91 8.73 -2.77
CA LEU A 103 -8.87 9.16 -1.84
C LEU A 103 -8.51 10.64 -2.05
N LYS A 104 -8.24 11.35 -0.96
CA LYS A 104 -7.57 12.66 -1.03
C LYS A 104 -6.21 12.53 -1.71
N LYS A 105 -5.78 13.57 -2.44
CA LYS A 105 -4.55 13.56 -3.24
C LYS A 105 -3.32 13.21 -2.42
N GLU A 106 -3.24 13.68 -1.18
CA GLU A 106 -2.08 13.46 -0.31
C GLU A 106 -1.93 12.01 0.12
N LEU A 107 -3.03 11.23 0.13
CA LEU A 107 -3.03 9.84 0.60
C LEU A 107 -2.24 8.90 -0.31
N TRP A 108 -2.15 9.21 -1.60
CA TRP A 108 -1.32 8.45 -2.54
C TRP A 108 0.16 8.46 -2.13
N ASN A 109 0.64 9.59 -1.60
CA ASN A 109 2.01 9.74 -1.11
C ASN A 109 2.16 9.30 0.36
N ILE A 110 1.21 9.66 1.23
CA ILE A 110 1.24 9.29 2.66
C ILE A 110 1.26 7.77 2.84
N PHE A 111 0.62 6.99 1.95
CA PHE A 111 0.67 5.54 2.00
C PHE A 111 2.08 4.98 2.18
N TRP A 112 3.08 5.56 1.51
CA TRP A 112 4.45 5.04 1.53
C TRP A 112 5.16 5.29 2.85
N THR A 113 4.87 6.39 3.54
CA THR A 113 5.42 6.63 4.88
C THR A 113 4.80 5.65 5.90
N VAL A 114 3.50 5.37 5.78
CA VAL A 114 2.81 4.38 6.59
C VAL A 114 3.35 2.97 6.32
N PHE A 115 3.58 2.62 5.05
CA PHE A 115 4.12 1.31 4.70
C PHE A 115 5.55 1.11 5.23
N VAL A 116 6.41 2.12 5.16
CA VAL A 116 7.75 2.08 5.77
C VAL A 116 7.66 1.96 7.30
N SER A 117 6.75 2.70 7.94
CA SER A 117 6.50 2.59 9.37
C SER A 117 6.10 1.16 9.77
N PHE A 118 5.21 0.54 9.01
CA PHE A 118 4.83 -0.86 9.19
C PHE A 118 6.02 -1.82 9.02
N LEU A 119 6.87 -1.63 8.00
CA LEU A 119 8.08 -2.45 7.83
C LEU A 119 9.06 -2.33 9.00
N LYS A 120 9.17 -1.13 9.60
CA LYS A 120 10.00 -0.87 10.79
C LYS A 120 9.50 -1.62 12.03
N GLU A 121 8.21 -1.93 12.14
CA GLU A 121 7.68 -2.80 13.19
C GLU A 121 8.03 -4.28 12.98
N LYS A 122 8.27 -4.69 11.72
CA LYS A 122 8.57 -6.08 11.36
C LYS A 122 10.07 -6.38 11.31
N SER A 123 10.89 -5.37 11.06
CA SER A 123 12.34 -5.54 10.85
C SER A 123 13.10 -4.22 10.94
N LYS A 124 14.44 -4.29 10.96
CA LYS A 124 15.28 -3.10 10.81
C LYS A 124 15.24 -2.63 9.34
N VAL A 125 14.73 -1.42 9.13
CA VAL A 125 14.83 -0.70 7.86
C VAL A 125 15.91 0.37 8.02
N ASP A 126 16.98 0.31 7.21
CA ASP A 126 18.04 1.32 7.22
C ASP A 126 17.68 2.54 6.34
N ASP A 127 18.44 3.61 6.50
CA ASP A 127 18.21 4.88 5.80
C ASP A 127 18.21 4.73 4.27
N ALA A 128 19.03 3.83 3.73
CA ALA A 128 19.09 3.59 2.28
C ALA A 128 17.80 2.92 1.79
N THR A 129 17.29 1.93 2.53
CA THR A 129 16.05 1.21 2.23
C THR A 129 14.83 2.12 2.38
N GLU A 130 14.80 2.96 3.43
CA GLU A 130 13.75 3.96 3.60
C GLU A 130 13.74 4.97 2.45
N LYS A 131 14.90 5.51 2.06
CA LYS A 131 15.00 6.41 0.90
C LYS A 131 14.54 5.73 -0.40
N ALA A 132 14.85 4.45 -0.58
CA ALA A 132 14.40 3.69 -1.75
C ALA A 132 12.87 3.58 -1.80
N TRP A 133 12.21 3.27 -0.69
CA TRP A 133 10.74 3.23 -0.60
C TRP A 133 10.11 4.58 -0.87
N LEU A 134 10.67 5.67 -0.32
CA LEU A 134 10.15 7.02 -0.54
C LEU A 134 10.34 7.47 -2.00
N GLN A 135 11.43 7.08 -2.66
CA GLN A 135 11.61 7.34 -4.09
C GLN A 135 10.59 6.55 -4.94
N LEU A 136 10.44 5.25 -4.69
CA LEU A 136 9.44 4.43 -5.37
C LEU A 136 8.04 5.00 -5.17
N GLY A 137 7.74 5.40 -3.93
CA GLY A 137 6.47 5.98 -3.55
C GLY A 137 6.18 7.31 -4.21
N LYS A 138 7.21 8.16 -4.38
CA LYS A 138 7.11 9.40 -5.12
C LYS A 138 6.78 9.14 -6.59
N ASP A 139 7.52 8.26 -7.26
CA ASP A 139 7.29 7.92 -8.67
C ASP A 139 5.87 7.37 -8.88
N PHE A 140 5.40 6.51 -7.98
CA PHE A 140 4.04 5.99 -7.98
C PHE A 140 2.99 7.11 -7.80
N SER A 141 3.20 7.97 -6.80
CA SER A 141 2.23 9.02 -6.45
C SER A 141 2.11 10.05 -7.55
N ASP A 142 3.24 10.47 -8.15
CA ASP A 142 3.26 11.41 -9.27
C ASP A 142 2.45 10.86 -10.46
N GLU A 143 2.57 9.56 -10.75
CA GLU A 143 1.79 8.89 -11.77
C GLU A 143 0.29 8.84 -11.44
N CYS A 144 -0.07 8.45 -10.22
CA CYS A 144 -1.46 8.39 -9.78
C CYS A 144 -2.13 9.76 -9.85
N LEU A 145 -1.45 10.81 -9.38
CA LEU A 145 -1.96 12.17 -9.42
C LEU A 145 -2.11 12.72 -10.84
N ARG A 146 -1.18 12.36 -11.75
CA ARG A 146 -1.30 12.71 -13.17
C ARG A 146 -2.52 12.04 -13.79
N HIS A 147 -2.70 10.74 -13.56
CA HIS A 147 -3.82 9.98 -14.10
C HIS A 147 -5.17 10.46 -13.56
N LEU A 148 -5.26 10.75 -12.26
CA LEU A 148 -6.46 11.36 -11.66
C LEU A 148 -6.88 12.64 -12.36
N LYS A 149 -5.90 13.50 -12.72
CA LYS A 149 -6.16 14.72 -13.49
C LYS A 149 -6.65 14.40 -14.91
N GLU A 150 -6.06 13.42 -15.58
CA GLU A 150 -6.42 12.99 -16.94
C GLU A 150 -7.86 12.46 -17.02
N ILE A 151 -8.31 11.71 -16.02
CA ILE A 151 -9.69 11.17 -15.98
C ILE A 151 -10.72 12.14 -15.40
N GLY A 152 -10.35 13.38 -15.09
CA GLY A 152 -11.25 14.40 -14.55
C GLY A 152 -11.77 14.06 -13.15
N ALA A 153 -10.98 13.35 -12.35
CA ALA A 153 -11.33 13.03 -10.97
C ALA A 153 -11.55 14.31 -10.15
N PRO A 154 -12.55 14.35 -9.24
CA PRO A 154 -12.70 15.48 -8.33
C PRO A 154 -11.41 15.72 -7.55
N GLU A 155 -10.98 16.97 -7.50
CA GLU A 155 -9.91 17.37 -6.60
C GLU A 155 -10.49 17.36 -5.17
N ALA A 156 -10.25 16.25 -4.45
CA ALA A 156 -10.64 16.12 -3.05
C ALA A 156 -9.82 17.00 -2.12
#